data_AF-A0A350BST9-F1
#
_entry.id   AF-A0A350BST9-F1
#
_cell.length_a   1.000
_cell.length_b   1.000
_cell.length_c   1.000
_cell.angle_alpha   90.00
_cell.angle_beta   90.00
_cell.angle_gamma   90.00
#
_symmetry.space_group_name_H-M   'P 1'
#
loop_
_entity.id
_entity.type
_entity.pdbx_description
1 polymer ?
#
loop_
_entity_poly.entity_id
_entity_poly.type
_entity_poly.pdbx_seq_one_letter_code
_entity_poly.pdbx_strand_id
1 'polypeptide(L)'
;MIDNGILKSYLDDNCSANEYPICQYKDSLPADSRAFLWAPNSPVQQQGWGQSGPEYREILLGIFTSPKPLLKFMYTSATASVSQLFQNDIGSGLESTWYAKPSSPPYAAVADFYPHEMNQYLQSRQNENLWGQGLGFSKQNTLNYFLLVVSVFIISLGLGLKENRALISNNLKVTAVLLLSGVVINAAVTASLANVYDRLQSRISWVIVLIALLILIQLGKRLHHNTVKLF
;
A
#
# COMPACT_ATOMS: atom_id res chain seq x y z
N MET A 1 12.71 2.77 -0.57
CA MET A 1 14.11 2.92 -1.07
C MET A 1 15.16 2.26 -0.17
N ILE A 2 14.93 2.22 1.15
CA ILE A 2 15.76 1.38 2.02
C ILE A 2 15.32 -0.09 1.94
N ASP A 3 14.01 -0.36 1.85
CA ASP A 3 13.43 -1.72 1.82
C ASP A 3 13.89 -2.57 0.63
N ASN A 4 14.26 -1.90 -0.48
CA ASN A 4 14.75 -2.54 -1.70
C ASN A 4 16.29 -2.39 -1.87
N GLY A 5 16.99 -1.93 -0.83
CA GLY A 5 18.44 -1.81 -0.79
C GLY A 5 19.02 -0.82 -1.81
N ILE A 6 18.21 0.12 -2.32
CA ILE A 6 18.69 1.17 -3.23
C ILE A 6 19.53 2.17 -2.44
N LEU A 7 19.04 2.60 -1.28
CA LEU A 7 19.76 3.53 -0.41
C LEU A 7 21.15 3.01 -0.04
N LYS A 8 21.23 1.75 0.43
CA LYS A 8 22.53 1.12 0.76
C LYS A 8 23.48 1.12 -0.45
N SER A 9 22.99 0.69 -1.61
CA SER A 9 23.81 0.66 -2.83
C SER A 9 24.30 2.05 -3.24
N TYR A 10 23.49 3.09 -3.06
CA TYR A 10 23.89 4.46 -3.37
C TYR A 10 24.96 4.97 -2.40
N LEU A 11 24.77 4.72 -1.09
CA LEU A 11 25.73 5.10 -0.05
C LEU A 11 27.05 4.33 -0.20
N ASP A 12 27.01 3.06 -0.63
CA ASP A 12 28.21 2.26 -0.90
C ASP A 12 29.11 2.90 -1.96
N ASP A 13 28.50 3.51 -3.00
CA ASP A 13 29.21 4.12 -4.11
C ASP A 13 29.61 5.59 -3.82
N ASN A 14 28.91 6.32 -2.94
CA ASN A 14 29.05 7.78 -2.79
C ASN A 14 29.64 8.26 -1.46
N CYS A 15 29.66 7.44 -0.41
CA CYS A 15 30.19 7.83 0.90
C CYS A 15 31.71 7.99 0.96
N SER A 16 32.46 7.46 -0.02
CA SER A 16 33.91 7.67 -0.11
C SER A 16 34.28 9.06 -0.65
N ALA A 17 33.38 9.67 -1.41
CA ALA A 17 33.58 10.97 -2.05
C ALA A 17 32.78 12.11 -1.37
N ASN A 18 31.72 11.77 -0.65
CA ASN A 18 30.84 12.73 0.02
C ASN A 18 30.70 12.40 1.51
N GLU A 19 30.82 13.42 2.36
CA GLU A 19 30.72 13.28 3.82
C GLU A 19 29.28 13.47 4.30
N TYR A 20 28.35 12.65 3.80
CA TYR A 20 26.97 12.69 4.30
C TYR A 20 26.90 12.19 5.75
N PRO A 21 26.24 12.90 6.68
CA PRO A 21 26.00 12.42 8.04
C PRO A 21 25.40 11.02 8.12
N ILE A 22 24.59 10.57 7.15
CA ILE A 22 24.06 9.20 7.13
C ILE A 22 25.14 8.13 6.83
N CYS A 23 26.28 8.50 6.24
CA CYS A 23 27.35 7.55 5.88
C CYS A 23 27.94 6.84 7.10
N GLN A 24 27.94 7.47 8.28
CA GLN A 24 28.37 6.83 9.53
C GLN A 24 27.49 5.61 9.91
N TYR A 25 26.28 5.52 9.37
CA TYR A 25 25.31 4.47 9.63
C TYR A 25 25.15 3.48 8.47
N LYS A 26 25.98 3.58 7.41
CA LYS A 26 25.83 2.80 6.17
C LYS A 26 25.79 1.28 6.40
N ASP A 27 26.65 0.79 7.29
CA ASP A 27 26.77 -0.64 7.59
C ASP A 27 25.81 -1.11 8.69
N SER A 28 25.15 -0.17 9.39
CA SER A 28 24.15 -0.43 10.43
C SER A 28 22.74 -0.03 9.98
N LEU A 29 22.49 0.08 8.67
CA LEU A 29 21.16 0.41 8.16
C LEU A 29 20.17 -0.69 8.53
N PRO A 30 18.99 -0.34 9.07
CA PRO A 30 17.95 -1.32 9.37
C PRO A 30 17.38 -1.94 8.10
N ALA A 31 16.77 -3.12 8.24
CA ALA A 31 16.28 -3.91 7.13
C ALA A 31 15.10 -3.26 6.38
N ASP A 32 14.32 -2.41 7.05
CA ASP A 32 13.11 -1.80 6.49
C ASP A 32 12.93 -0.33 6.91
N SER A 33 12.09 0.37 6.15
CA SER A 33 11.78 1.80 6.31
C SER A 33 11.06 2.11 7.61
N ARG A 34 10.28 1.17 8.15
CA ARG A 34 9.61 1.36 9.44
C ARG A 34 10.66 1.40 10.54
N ALA A 35 11.60 0.47 10.57
CA ALA A 35 12.71 0.48 11.52
C ALA A 35 13.63 1.70 11.30
N PHE A 36 13.86 2.11 10.05
CA PHE A 36 14.62 3.33 9.74
C PHE A 36 14.01 4.61 10.31
N LEU A 37 12.69 4.74 10.26
CA LEU A 37 12.00 5.93 10.76
C LEU A 37 11.77 5.87 12.28
N TRP A 38 11.46 4.67 12.80
CA TRP A 38 10.80 4.55 14.10
C TRP A 38 11.56 3.75 15.15
N ALA A 39 12.60 2.99 14.80
CA ALA A 39 13.36 2.26 15.80
C ALA A 39 14.11 3.25 16.71
N PRO A 40 14.23 2.98 18.02
CA PRO A 40 14.92 3.88 18.95
C PRO A 40 16.35 4.23 18.53
N ASN A 41 17.07 3.26 17.95
CA ASN A 41 18.45 3.42 17.50
C ASN A 41 18.55 3.72 15.98
N SER A 42 17.48 4.19 15.35
CA SER A 42 17.51 4.45 13.91
C SER A 42 18.36 5.67 13.56
N PRO A 43 18.94 5.75 12.35
CA PRO A 43 19.69 6.93 11.92
C PRO A 43 18.89 8.23 12.04
N VAL A 44 17.58 8.19 11.76
CA VAL A 44 16.69 9.35 11.86
C VAL A 44 16.52 9.82 13.31
N GLN A 45 16.37 8.89 14.27
CA GLN A 45 16.26 9.25 15.68
C GLN A 45 17.58 9.82 16.22
N GLN A 46 18.71 9.26 15.80
CA GLN A 46 20.03 9.71 16.24
C GLN A 46 20.41 11.09 15.68
N GLN A 47 20.05 11.38 14.42
CA GLN A 47 20.32 12.67 13.78
C GLN A 47 19.30 13.76 14.15
N GLY A 48 18.13 13.36 14.68
CA GLY A 48 17.02 14.25 14.97
C GLY A 48 16.09 14.46 13.77
N TRP A 49 14.79 14.47 14.05
CA TRP A 49 13.75 14.62 13.03
C TRP A 49 13.87 15.97 12.30
N GLY A 50 13.93 15.91 10.96
CA GLY A 50 13.93 17.08 10.08
C GLY A 50 15.29 17.75 9.86
N GLN A 51 16.34 17.35 10.58
CA GLN A 51 17.65 17.98 10.47
C GLN A 51 18.39 17.63 9.16
N SER A 52 18.20 16.40 8.66
CA SER A 52 18.88 15.90 7.45
C SER A 52 18.10 16.14 6.14
N GLY A 53 17.14 17.08 6.13
CA GLY A 53 16.26 17.33 4.97
C GLY A 53 17.01 17.70 3.67
N PRO A 54 17.94 18.67 3.68
CA PRO A 54 18.73 19.03 2.50
C PRO A 54 19.62 17.88 1.99
N GLU A 55 20.27 17.15 2.90
CA GLU A 55 21.12 15.98 2.60
C GLU A 55 20.30 14.87 1.92
N TYR A 56 19.16 14.49 2.50
CA TYR A 56 18.30 13.47 1.91
C TYR A 56 17.76 13.87 0.54
N ARG A 57 17.53 15.17 0.31
CA ARG A 57 17.16 15.66 -1.03
C ARG A 57 18.29 15.44 -2.03
N GLU A 58 19.54 15.71 -1.66
CA GLU A 58 20.70 15.49 -2.54
C GLU A 58 20.88 14.01 -2.87
N ILE A 59 20.78 13.14 -1.87
CA ILE A 59 20.81 11.68 -2.05
C ILE A 59 19.69 11.21 -2.99
N LEU A 60 18.46 11.69 -2.77
CA LEU A 60 17.32 11.36 -3.63
C LEU A 60 17.55 11.82 -5.07
N LEU A 61 18.03 13.04 -5.27
CA LEU A 61 18.39 13.55 -6.60
C LEU A 61 19.47 12.68 -7.24
N GLY A 62 20.52 12.32 -6.50
CA GLY A 62 21.59 11.44 -6.97
C GLY A 62 21.10 10.06 -7.39
N ILE A 63 20.15 9.48 -6.64
CA ILE A 63 19.49 8.22 -7.00
C ILE A 63 18.71 8.34 -8.32
N PHE A 64 18.04 9.47 -8.56
CA PHE A 64 17.24 9.68 -9.76
C PHE A 64 18.02 10.20 -10.97
N THR A 65 19.22 10.76 -10.79
CA THR A 65 20.09 11.23 -11.89
C THR A 65 21.13 10.21 -12.31
N SER A 66 21.52 9.29 -11.43
CA SER A 66 22.53 8.27 -11.74
C SER A 66 21.91 7.03 -12.38
N PRO A 67 22.46 6.50 -13.48
CA PRO A 67 21.81 5.44 -14.27
C PRO A 67 21.67 4.12 -13.50
N LYS A 68 22.68 3.70 -12.74
CA LYS A 68 22.68 2.44 -11.97
C LYS A 68 21.58 2.40 -10.90
N PRO A 69 21.49 3.35 -9.94
CA PRO A 69 20.43 3.33 -8.93
C PRO A 69 19.05 3.61 -9.52
N LEU A 70 18.95 4.41 -10.59
CA LEU A 70 17.69 4.65 -11.29
C LEU A 70 17.13 3.37 -11.93
N LEU A 71 17.97 2.57 -12.58
CA LEU A 71 17.54 1.28 -13.15
C LEU A 71 17.08 0.31 -12.05
N LYS A 72 17.80 0.25 -10.92
CA LYS A 72 17.38 -0.56 -9.76
C LYS A 72 16.05 -0.07 -9.19
N PHE A 73 15.84 1.24 -9.11
CA PHE A 73 14.57 1.85 -8.72
C PHE A 73 13.45 1.43 -9.66
N MET A 74 13.61 1.64 -10.97
CA MET A 74 12.61 1.26 -11.97
C MET A 74 12.21 -0.21 -11.88
N TYR A 75 13.20 -1.12 -11.78
CA TYR A 75 12.94 -2.55 -11.67
C TYR A 75 12.18 -2.91 -10.39
N THR A 76 12.66 -2.44 -9.23
CA THR A 76 12.03 -2.75 -7.93
C THR A 76 10.67 -2.10 -7.77
N SER A 77 10.48 -0.89 -8.31
CA SER A 77 9.19 -0.22 -8.41
C SER A 77 8.21 -1.03 -9.24
N ALA A 78 8.62 -1.54 -10.41
CA ALA A 78 7.75 -2.34 -11.26
C ALA A 78 7.29 -3.63 -10.57
N THR A 79 8.22 -4.38 -9.96
CA THR A 79 7.86 -5.62 -9.24
C THR A 79 7.01 -5.33 -8.01
N ALA A 80 7.34 -4.31 -7.22
CA ALA A 80 6.56 -3.90 -6.06
C ALA A 80 5.15 -3.41 -6.43
N SER A 81 5.00 -2.74 -7.58
CA SER A 81 3.69 -2.30 -8.09
C SER A 81 2.78 -3.49 -8.39
N VAL A 82 3.33 -4.55 -8.98
CA VAL A 82 2.59 -5.80 -9.21
C VAL A 82 2.19 -6.41 -7.87
N SER A 83 3.10 -6.53 -6.91
CA SER A 83 2.75 -7.04 -5.57
C SER A 83 1.66 -6.20 -4.88
N GLN A 84 1.75 -4.86 -4.97
CA GLN A 84 0.80 -3.94 -4.35
C GLN A 84 -0.61 -4.03 -4.96
N LEU A 85 -0.74 -4.43 -6.23
CA LEU A 85 -2.05 -4.67 -6.85
C LEU A 85 -2.83 -5.81 -6.18
N PHE A 86 -2.12 -6.82 -5.67
CA PHE A 86 -2.71 -8.00 -5.05
C PHE A 86 -2.79 -7.93 -3.52
N GLN A 87 -2.07 -7.00 -2.88
CA GLN A 87 -2.18 -6.78 -1.44
C GLN A 87 -3.42 -5.93 -1.12
N ASN A 88 -4.48 -6.55 -0.59
CA ASN A 88 -5.77 -5.89 -0.37
C ASN A 88 -6.45 -6.26 0.94
N ASP A 89 -5.69 -6.66 1.96
CA ASP A 89 -6.25 -6.93 3.28
C ASP A 89 -6.85 -5.66 3.91
N ILE A 90 -8.13 -5.78 4.27
CA ILE A 90 -8.86 -4.81 5.08
C ILE A 90 -8.35 -4.93 6.52
N GLY A 91 -8.20 -3.78 7.18
CA GLY A 91 -7.77 -3.74 8.59
C GLY A 91 -6.27 -3.96 8.80
N SER A 92 -5.48 -4.14 7.75
CA SER A 92 -4.02 -4.19 7.85
C SER A 92 -3.44 -2.94 8.53
N GLY A 93 -2.75 -3.14 9.65
CA GLY A 93 -2.22 -2.08 10.50
C GLY A 93 -3.22 -1.47 11.51
N LEU A 94 -4.45 -1.97 11.59
CA LEU A 94 -5.37 -1.67 12.70
C LEU A 94 -5.21 -2.64 13.87
N GLU A 95 -4.73 -3.85 13.59
CA GLU A 95 -4.35 -4.84 14.60
C GLU A 95 -2.88 -5.20 14.45
N SER A 96 -2.15 -5.23 15.56
CA SER A 96 -0.77 -5.73 15.57
C SER A 96 -0.33 -6.08 16.98
N THR A 97 0.15 -7.31 17.18
CA THR A 97 0.83 -7.72 18.43
C THR A 97 2.08 -6.90 18.71
N TRP A 98 2.67 -6.26 17.70
CA TRP A 98 3.84 -5.42 17.88
C TRP A 98 3.50 -4.14 18.66
N TYR A 99 2.31 -3.57 18.49
CA TYR A 99 1.89 -2.36 19.21
C TYR A 99 1.86 -2.57 20.72
N ALA A 100 1.57 -3.78 21.19
CA ALA A 100 1.64 -4.10 22.62
C ALA A 100 3.08 -4.22 23.18
N LYS A 101 4.13 -4.16 22.35
CA LYS A 101 5.52 -4.35 22.77
C LYS A 101 6.21 -3.01 23.08
N PRO A 102 7.09 -2.94 24.11
CA PRO A 102 7.87 -1.76 24.43
C PRO A 102 8.74 -1.22 23.29
N SER A 103 9.11 -2.07 22.33
CA SER A 103 9.87 -1.66 21.15
C SER A 103 9.04 -0.91 20.11
N SER A 104 7.72 -0.82 20.28
CA SER A 104 6.87 -0.09 19.35
C SER A 104 6.72 1.39 19.76
N PRO A 105 6.74 2.32 18.79
CA PRO A 105 6.52 3.73 19.08
C PRO A 105 5.19 4.04 19.76
N PRO A 106 4.05 3.41 19.38
CA PRO A 106 2.78 3.64 20.08
C PRO A 106 2.84 3.26 21.56
N TYR A 107 3.46 2.12 21.90
CA TYR A 107 3.65 1.74 23.30
C TYR A 107 4.48 2.79 24.03
N ALA A 108 5.63 3.17 23.49
CA ALA A 108 6.53 4.13 24.12
C ALA A 108 5.82 5.47 24.36
N ALA A 109 5.10 5.98 23.37
CA ALA A 109 4.33 7.22 23.51
C ALA A 109 3.25 7.13 24.61
N VAL A 110 2.50 6.03 24.69
CA VAL A 110 1.52 5.86 25.77
C VAL A 110 2.21 5.72 27.12
N ALA A 111 3.34 5.00 27.20
CA ALA A 111 4.11 4.82 28.44
C ALA A 111 4.64 6.15 28.98
N ASP A 112 5.18 6.99 28.10
CA ASP A 112 5.84 8.23 28.46
C ASP A 112 4.84 9.33 28.83
N PHE A 113 3.73 9.45 28.09
CA PHE A 113 2.77 10.55 28.25
C PHE A 113 1.49 10.18 29.01
N TYR A 114 1.10 8.90 29.00
CA TYR A 114 -0.16 8.41 29.59
C TYR A 114 0.02 7.10 30.37
N PRO A 115 0.97 7.02 31.33
CA PRO A 115 1.28 5.77 32.03
C PRO A 115 0.07 5.14 32.76
N HIS A 116 -0.85 5.97 33.24
CA HIS A 116 -2.08 5.51 33.91
C HIS A 116 -3.09 4.84 32.97
N GLU A 117 -2.97 5.04 31.65
CA GLU A 117 -3.83 4.43 30.62
C GLU A 117 -3.19 3.18 29.97
N MET A 118 -1.99 2.78 30.41
CA MET A 118 -1.26 1.67 29.80
C MET A 118 -2.06 0.36 29.82
N ASN A 119 -2.78 0.09 30.90
CA ASN A 119 -3.60 -1.11 31.00
C ASN A 119 -4.75 -1.10 29.98
N GLN A 120 -5.41 0.05 29.80
CA GLN A 120 -6.48 0.24 28.83
C GLN A 120 -5.94 0.11 27.41
N TYR A 121 -4.76 0.67 27.14
CA TYR A 121 -4.06 0.53 25.86
C TYR A 121 -3.77 -0.94 25.54
N LEU A 122 -3.15 -1.68 26.47
CA LEU A 122 -2.80 -3.09 26.27
C LEU A 122 -4.04 -4.00 26.17
N GLN A 123 -5.13 -3.64 26.83
CA GLN A 123 -6.41 -4.37 26.75
C GLN A 123 -7.26 -3.97 25.53
N SER A 124 -6.83 -2.99 24.72
CA SER A 124 -7.53 -2.63 23.50
C SER A 124 -7.57 -3.78 22.50
N ARG A 125 -8.64 -3.85 21.70
CA ARG A 125 -8.80 -4.91 20.69
C ARG A 125 -7.78 -4.82 19.56
N GLN A 126 -7.23 -3.64 19.32
CA GLN A 126 -6.13 -3.39 18.38
C GLN A 126 -4.84 -4.11 18.80
N ASN A 127 -4.64 -4.29 20.12
CA ASN A 127 -3.51 -4.99 20.72
C ASN A 127 -3.85 -6.45 21.05
N GLU A 128 -4.80 -7.05 20.32
CA GLU A 128 -5.38 -8.39 20.52
C GLU A 128 -6.19 -8.61 21.80
N ASN A 129 -6.10 -7.70 22.78
CA ASN A 129 -6.62 -7.86 24.13
C ASN A 129 -6.01 -9.11 24.83
N LEU A 130 -5.82 -9.09 26.15
CA LEU A 130 -5.25 -10.20 26.92
C LEU A 130 -6.02 -11.53 26.78
N TRP A 131 -7.29 -11.45 26.35
CA TRP A 131 -8.20 -12.58 26.21
C TRP A 131 -8.32 -13.13 24.78
N GLY A 132 -7.46 -12.68 23.85
CA GLY A 132 -7.51 -13.12 22.44
C GLY A 132 -8.76 -12.64 21.69
N GLN A 133 -9.41 -11.59 22.18
CA GLN A 133 -10.60 -10.97 21.59
C GLN A 133 -10.23 -9.78 20.70
N GLY A 134 -9.14 -9.94 19.96
CA GLY A 134 -8.64 -8.93 19.05
C GLY A 134 -9.69 -8.49 18.03
N LEU A 135 -9.36 -7.44 17.31
CA LEU A 135 -9.95 -7.32 15.98
C LEU A 135 -9.54 -8.57 15.17
N GLY A 136 -10.38 -8.93 14.20
CA GLY A 136 -10.13 -10.10 13.38
C GLY A 136 -10.78 -9.87 12.05
N PHE A 137 -9.96 -9.59 11.04
CA PHE A 137 -10.42 -9.21 9.70
C PHE A 137 -10.41 -10.36 8.70
N SER A 138 -10.04 -11.58 9.10
CA SER A 138 -9.93 -12.73 8.18
C SER A 138 -11.19 -13.00 7.35
N LYS A 139 -12.38 -12.92 7.97
CA LYS A 139 -13.67 -13.12 7.27
C LYS A 139 -13.95 -11.99 6.27
N GLN A 140 -13.69 -10.75 6.69
CA GLN A 140 -13.85 -9.55 5.87
C GLN A 140 -12.88 -9.55 4.69
N ASN A 141 -11.63 -9.96 4.90
CA ASN A 141 -10.63 -10.10 3.85
C ASN A 141 -11.03 -11.19 2.86
N THR A 142 -11.47 -12.34 3.34
CA THR A 142 -11.98 -13.43 2.47
C THR A 142 -13.15 -12.94 1.61
N LEU A 143 -14.12 -12.25 2.21
CA LEU A 143 -15.24 -11.67 1.48
C LEU A 143 -14.78 -10.61 0.47
N ASN A 144 -13.85 -9.73 0.86
CA ASN A 144 -13.29 -8.71 0.00
C ASN A 144 -12.61 -9.31 -1.24
N TYR A 145 -11.69 -10.27 -1.06
CA TYR A 145 -11.04 -10.95 -2.18
C TYR A 145 -12.04 -11.66 -3.07
N PHE A 146 -13.02 -12.36 -2.49
CA PHE A 146 -14.08 -13.00 -3.26
C PHE A 146 -14.84 -11.99 -4.14
N LEU A 147 -15.28 -10.87 -3.56
CA LEU A 147 -15.98 -9.82 -4.29
C LEU A 147 -15.10 -9.19 -5.38
N LEU A 148 -13.81 -8.98 -5.12
CA LEU A 148 -12.88 -8.45 -6.12
C LEU A 148 -12.69 -9.41 -7.30
N VAL A 149 -12.50 -10.70 -7.03
CA VAL A 149 -12.36 -11.74 -8.07
C VAL A 149 -13.62 -11.81 -8.93
N VAL A 150 -14.80 -11.87 -8.30
CA VAL A 150 -16.09 -11.86 -9.00
C VAL A 150 -16.26 -10.59 -9.83
N SER A 151 -15.85 -9.44 -9.29
CA SER A 151 -15.96 -8.15 -9.98
C SER A 151 -15.06 -8.09 -11.22
N VAL A 152 -13.81 -8.54 -11.12
CA VAL A 152 -12.90 -8.64 -12.26
C VAL A 152 -13.45 -9.59 -13.33
N PHE A 153 -14.04 -10.72 -12.93
CA PHE A 153 -14.68 -11.65 -13.85
C PHE A 153 -15.86 -11.01 -14.60
N ILE A 154 -16.76 -10.32 -13.88
CA ILE A 154 -17.89 -9.58 -14.47
C ILE A 154 -17.41 -8.51 -15.46
N ILE A 155 -16.41 -7.71 -15.07
CA ILE A 155 -15.85 -6.67 -15.93
C ILE A 155 -15.26 -7.29 -17.20
N SER A 156 -14.53 -8.39 -17.06
CA SER A 156 -13.90 -9.11 -18.17
C SER A 156 -14.94 -9.68 -19.13
N LEU A 157 -16.01 -10.30 -18.63
CA LEU A 157 -17.12 -10.80 -19.46
C LEU A 157 -17.93 -9.68 -20.12
N GLY A 158 -18.19 -8.60 -19.38
CA GLY A 158 -18.99 -7.48 -19.86
C GLY A 158 -18.28 -6.69 -20.97
N LEU A 159 -16.98 -6.42 -20.80
CA LEU A 159 -16.19 -5.63 -21.74
C LEU A 159 -15.49 -6.47 -22.80
N GLY A 160 -15.20 -7.75 -22.53
CA GLY A 160 -14.46 -8.65 -23.41
C GLY A 160 -15.33 -9.31 -24.49
N LEU A 161 -16.58 -9.65 -24.17
CA LEU A 161 -17.50 -10.25 -25.15
C LEU A 161 -18.13 -9.16 -26.02
N LYS A 162 -18.03 -9.30 -27.35
CA LYS A 162 -18.48 -8.29 -28.33
C LYS A 162 -19.97 -7.95 -28.17
N GLU A 163 -20.80 -8.96 -27.91
CA GLU A 163 -22.24 -8.82 -27.69
C GLU A 163 -22.54 -8.00 -26.44
N ASN A 164 -21.96 -8.38 -25.29
CA ASN A 164 -22.10 -7.64 -24.03
C ASN A 164 -21.56 -6.21 -24.15
N ARG A 165 -20.41 -6.04 -24.80
CA ARG A 165 -19.79 -4.73 -25.01
C ARG A 165 -20.68 -3.79 -25.83
N ALA A 166 -21.46 -4.31 -26.78
CA ALA A 166 -22.44 -3.52 -27.53
C ALA A 166 -23.62 -3.07 -26.64
N LEU A 167 -23.96 -3.84 -25.61
CA LEU A 167 -24.99 -3.50 -24.64
C LEU A 167 -24.56 -2.42 -23.63
N ILE A 168 -23.25 -2.24 -23.43
CA ILE A 168 -22.72 -1.26 -22.48
C ILE A 168 -22.58 0.12 -23.15
N SER A 169 -23.01 1.16 -22.45
CA SER A 169 -22.85 2.57 -22.88
C SER A 169 -21.38 2.97 -23.03
N ASN A 170 -21.05 3.81 -24.01
CA ASN A 170 -19.67 4.29 -24.21
C ASN A 170 -19.15 5.09 -23.00
N ASN A 171 -20.01 5.87 -22.35
CA ASN A 171 -19.65 6.60 -21.13
C ASN A 171 -19.18 5.64 -20.03
N LEU A 172 -19.90 4.55 -19.76
CA LEU A 172 -19.48 3.58 -18.74
C LEU A 172 -18.17 2.88 -19.10
N LYS A 173 -17.90 2.59 -20.38
CA LYS A 173 -16.61 2.00 -20.81
C LYS A 173 -15.45 2.95 -20.52
N VAL A 174 -15.59 4.22 -20.87
CA VAL A 174 -14.56 5.23 -20.63
C VAL A 174 -14.35 5.43 -19.13
N THR A 175 -15.43 5.57 -18.35
CA THR A 175 -15.36 5.67 -16.89
C THR A 175 -14.68 4.44 -16.27
N ALA A 176 -15.01 3.23 -16.73
CA ALA A 176 -14.38 2.00 -16.25
C ALA A 176 -12.87 1.98 -16.53
N VAL A 177 -12.45 2.32 -17.75
CA VAL A 177 -11.03 2.39 -18.12
C VAL A 177 -10.29 3.42 -17.26
N LEU A 178 -10.86 4.62 -17.08
CA LEU A 178 -10.26 5.67 -16.26
C LEU A 178 -10.11 5.21 -14.81
N LEU A 179 -11.16 4.67 -14.20
CA LEU A 179 -11.13 4.21 -12.81
C LEU A 179 -10.18 3.02 -12.60
N LEU A 180 -10.19 2.04 -13.50
CA LEU A 180 -9.25 0.91 -13.44
C LEU A 180 -7.80 1.37 -13.62
N SER A 181 -7.55 2.33 -14.52
CA SER A 181 -6.22 2.93 -14.66
C SER A 181 -5.80 3.64 -13.36
N GLY A 182 -6.73 4.31 -12.68
CA GLY A 182 -6.49 4.92 -11.37
C GLY A 182 -6.09 3.89 -10.30
N VAL A 183 -6.71 2.71 -10.29
CA VAL A 183 -6.34 1.61 -9.38
C VAL A 183 -4.91 1.11 -9.65
N VAL A 184 -4.52 1.01 -10.93
CA VAL A 184 -3.17 0.62 -11.34
C VAL A 184 -2.14 1.69 -10.98
N ILE A 185 -2.45 2.96 -11.28
CA ILE A 185 -1.59 4.10 -10.96
C ILE A 185 -1.42 4.21 -9.44
N ASN A 186 -2.47 4.00 -8.65
CA ASN A 186 -2.37 4.00 -7.20
C ASN A 186 -1.38 2.95 -6.70
N ALA A 187 -1.47 1.71 -7.20
CA ALA A 187 -0.52 0.65 -6.83
C ALA A 187 0.91 1.03 -7.22
N ALA A 188 1.11 1.61 -8.40
CA ALA A 188 2.43 2.03 -8.86
C ALA A 188 3.05 3.14 -8.01
N VAL A 189 2.27 4.17 -7.70
CA VAL A 189 2.71 5.32 -6.89
C VAL A 189 2.98 4.89 -5.45
N THR A 190 2.05 4.14 -4.85
CA THR A 190 2.18 3.70 -3.45
C THR A 190 3.33 2.73 -3.23
N ALA A 191 3.52 1.75 -4.12
CA ALA A 191 4.62 0.82 -4.05
C ALA A 191 6.00 1.48 -4.26
N SER A 192 6.07 2.47 -5.15
CA SER A 192 7.35 3.12 -5.51
C SER A 192 7.81 4.15 -4.49
N LEU A 193 6.89 4.94 -3.95
CA LEU A 193 7.22 6.12 -3.12
C LEU A 193 6.99 5.89 -1.62
N ALA A 194 6.14 4.93 -1.26
CA ALA A 194 5.88 4.61 0.14
C ALA A 194 6.38 3.20 0.45
N ASN A 195 5.46 2.27 0.70
CA ASN A 195 5.72 0.90 1.10
C ASN A 195 4.66 -0.01 0.48
N VAL A 196 5.00 -1.28 0.32
CA VAL A 196 4.01 -2.29 -0.07
C VAL A 196 3.21 -2.69 1.18
N TYR A 197 1.99 -2.18 1.29
CA TYR A 197 1.06 -2.50 2.38
C TYR A 197 -0.35 -2.72 1.85
N ASP A 198 -1.01 -3.75 2.35
CA ASP A 198 -2.41 -4.08 2.05
C ASP A 198 -3.38 -2.91 2.15
N ARG A 199 -3.22 -2.09 3.21
CA ARG A 199 -4.12 -0.96 3.49
C ARG A 199 -4.13 0.12 2.41
N LEU A 200 -3.11 0.20 1.56
CA LEU A 200 -3.00 1.26 0.56
C LEU A 200 -3.90 0.99 -0.64
N GLN A 201 -3.96 -0.27 -1.07
CA GLN A 201 -4.82 -0.66 -2.19
C GLN A 201 -6.26 -0.97 -1.73
N SER A 202 -6.46 -1.44 -0.49
CA SER A 202 -7.81 -1.76 0.02
C SER A 202 -8.70 -0.52 0.20
N ARG A 203 -8.12 0.68 0.36
CA ARG A 203 -8.87 1.95 0.43
C ARG A 203 -9.63 2.31 -0.85
N ILE A 204 -9.17 1.80 -2.00
CA ILE A 204 -9.74 2.15 -3.31
C ILE A 204 -10.26 0.94 -4.10
N SER A 205 -10.03 -0.29 -3.63
CA SER A 205 -10.38 -1.51 -4.36
C SER A 205 -11.89 -1.68 -4.57
N TRP A 206 -12.71 -1.09 -3.70
CA TRP A 206 -14.17 -1.05 -3.84
C TRP A 206 -14.63 -0.45 -5.18
N VAL A 207 -13.81 0.38 -5.82
CA VAL A 207 -14.09 0.95 -7.15
C VAL A 207 -14.24 -0.16 -8.21
N ILE A 208 -13.47 -1.25 -8.09
CA ILE A 208 -13.58 -2.42 -8.99
C ILE A 208 -14.99 -3.04 -8.83
N VAL A 209 -15.45 -3.19 -7.59
CA VAL A 209 -16.78 -3.72 -7.29
C VAL A 209 -17.88 -2.80 -7.84
N LEU A 210 -17.74 -1.48 -7.67
CA LEU A 210 -18.68 -0.51 -8.22
C LEU A 210 -18.82 -0.64 -9.74
N ILE A 211 -17.70 -0.73 -10.47
CA ILE A 211 -17.72 -0.86 -11.93
C ILE A 211 -18.45 -2.14 -12.35
N ALA A 212 -18.17 -3.27 -11.68
CA ALA A 212 -18.84 -4.53 -11.95
C ALA A 212 -20.37 -4.44 -11.76
N LEU A 213 -20.82 -3.80 -10.68
CA LEU A 213 -22.25 -3.58 -10.42
C LEU A 213 -22.90 -2.71 -11.50
N LEU A 214 -22.24 -1.63 -11.93
CA LEU A 214 -22.76 -0.76 -12.99
C LEU A 214 -22.88 -1.51 -14.33
N ILE A 215 -21.92 -2.37 -14.66
CA ILE A 215 -21.97 -3.23 -15.85
C ILE A 215 -23.15 -4.21 -15.75
N LEU A 216 -23.31 -4.91 -14.62
CA LEU A 216 -24.43 -5.83 -14.42
C LEU A 216 -25.79 -5.15 -14.58
N ILE A 217 -25.96 -3.95 -14.02
CA ILE A 217 -27.20 -3.19 -14.14
C ILE A 217 -27.51 -2.86 -15.61
N GLN A 218 -26.51 -2.45 -16.40
CA GLN A 218 -26.74 -2.14 -17.81
C GLN A 218 -27.06 -3.40 -18.64
N LEU A 219 -26.37 -4.51 -18.38
CA LEU A 219 -26.65 -5.79 -19.05
C LEU A 219 -28.06 -6.27 -18.72
N GLY A 220 -28.48 -6.23 -17.45
CA GLY A 220 -29.82 -6.63 -17.01
C GLY A 220 -30.94 -5.78 -17.61
N LYS A 221 -30.80 -4.44 -17.62
CA LYS A 221 -31.81 -3.53 -18.17
C LYS A 221 -32.05 -3.75 -19.67
N ARG A 222 -30.99 -4.00 -20.46
CA ARG A 222 -31.14 -4.21 -21.91
C ARG A 222 -31.61 -5.61 -22.27
N LEU A 223 -31.21 -6.64 -21.52
CA LEU A 223 -31.77 -7.98 -21.69
C LEU A 223 -33.28 -7.98 -21.47
N HIS A 224 -33.74 -7.36 -20.37
CA HIS A 224 -35.17 -7.24 -20.08
C HIS A 224 -35.95 -6.47 -21.18
N HIS A 225 -35.39 -5.38 -21.71
CA HIS A 225 -36.03 -4.64 -22.79
C HIS A 225 -36.15 -5.45 -24.10
N ASN A 226 -35.14 -6.25 -24.43
CA ASN A 226 -35.17 -7.09 -25.63
C ASN A 226 -36.18 -8.23 -25.53
N THR A 227 -36.32 -8.87 -24.35
CA THR A 227 -37.35 -9.90 -24.15
C THR A 227 -38.75 -9.31 -24.25
N VAL A 228 -39.02 -8.13 -23.67
CA VAL A 228 -40.34 -7.49 -23.73
C VAL A 228 -40.75 -7.08 -25.16
N LYS A 229 -39.80 -6.87 -26.08
CA LYS A 229 -40.11 -6.58 -27.51
C LYS A 229 -40.39 -7.83 -28.35
N LEU A 230 -40.04 -9.01 -27.87
CA LEU A 230 -40.19 -10.28 -28.58
C LEU A 230 -41.52 -10.99 -28.25
N PHE A 231 -42.24 -10.52 -27.23
CA PHE A 231 -43.58 -10.97 -26.83
C PHE A 231 -44.59 -9.85 -27.08
#